data_AF-A0A926ZZT2-F1
#
_entry.id   AF-A0A926ZZT2-F1
#
_cell.length_a   1.000
_cell.length_b   1.000
_cell.length_c   1.000
_cell.angle_alpha   90.00
_cell.angle_beta   90.00
_cell.angle_gamma   90.00
#
_symmetry.space_group_name_H-M   'P 1'
#
loop_
_entity.id
_entity.type
_entity.pdbx_description
1 polymer ?
#
loop_
_entity_poly.entity_id
_entity_poly.type
_entity_poly.pdbx_seq_one_letter_code
_entity_poly.pdbx_strand_id
1 'polypeptide(L)' 'MPSKKPQMTIRIEEDEYKYLEDWAAREFLSVPQLAKVIVKRAIAENKKSQQVKSP' A
#
# COMPACT_ATOMS: atom_id res chain seq x y z
N MET A 1 -18.40 -14.77 -7.85
CA MET A 1 -18.41 -13.47 -8.55
C MET A 1 -16.99 -12.94 -8.60
N PRO A 2 -16.52 -12.39 -9.73
CA PRO A 2 -15.30 -11.62 -9.73
C PRO A 2 -15.45 -10.51 -8.69
N SER A 3 -14.43 -10.32 -7.85
CA SER A 3 -14.44 -9.28 -6.83
C SER A 3 -14.81 -7.93 -7.47
N LYS A 4 -15.90 -7.28 -7.00
CA LYS A 4 -16.33 -5.94 -7.44
C LYS A 4 -15.37 -4.81 -7.03
N LYS A 5 -14.23 -5.13 -6.40
CA LYS A 5 -13.26 -4.12 -5.96
C LYS A 5 -12.46 -3.59 -7.16
N PRO A 6 -12.21 -2.27 -7.23
CA PRO A 6 -11.31 -1.71 -8.23
C PRO A 6 -9.96 -2.43 -8.22
N GLN A 7 -9.44 -2.71 -9.41
CA GLN A 7 -8.09 -3.23 -9.60
C GLN A 7 -7.19 -2.10 -10.10
N MET A 8 -5.94 -2.14 -9.66
CA MET A 8 -4.91 -1.20 -10.06
C MET A 8 -3.63 -1.98 -10.35
N THR A 9 -2.99 -1.66 -11.46
CA THR A 9 -1.65 -2.12 -11.80
C THR A 9 -0.68 -1.00 -11.53
N ILE A 10 0.41 -1.28 -10.84
CA ILE A 10 1.47 -0.32 -10.51
C ILE A 10 2.75 -0.80 -11.19
N ARG A 11 3.50 0.12 -11.80
CA ARG A 11 4.88 -0.12 -12.23
C ARG A 11 5.80 0.54 -11.22
N ILE A 12 6.80 -0.19 -10.77
CA ILE A 12 7.81 0.26 -9.83
C ILE A 12 9.18 -0.20 -10.32
N GLU A 13 10.24 0.46 -9.88
CA GLU A 13 11.59 0.12 -10.27
C GLU A 13 12.04 -1.21 -9.65
N GLU A 14 13.07 -1.84 -10.23
CA GLU A 14 13.52 -3.17 -9.80
C GLU A 14 14.07 -3.17 -8.36
N ASP A 15 14.81 -2.13 -7.99
CA ASP A 15 15.36 -1.96 -6.65
C ASP A 15 14.28 -1.70 -5.61
N GLU A 16 13.25 -0.91 -5.95
CA GLU A 16 12.05 -0.73 -5.14
C GLU A 16 11.30 -2.05 -4.93
N TYR A 17 11.16 -2.86 -5.98
CA TYR A 17 10.53 -4.17 -5.88
C TYR A 17 11.30 -5.11 -4.96
N LYS A 18 12.64 -5.18 -5.09
CA LYS A 18 13.50 -5.98 -4.20
C LYS A 18 13.37 -5.55 -2.75
N TYR A 19 13.35 -4.24 -2.49
CA TYR A 19 13.13 -3.72 -1.14
C TYR A 19 11.78 -4.17 -0.57
N LEU A 20 10.71 -4.11 -1.37
CA LEU A 20 9.37 -4.55 -0.95
C LEU A 20 9.32 -6.07 -0.72
N GLU A 21 10.04 -6.86 -1.50
CA GLU A 21 10.14 -8.32 -1.34
C GLU A 21 10.80 -8.68 0.00
N ASP A 22 11.96 -8.07 0.29
CA ASP A 22 12.67 -8.27 1.56
C ASP A 22 11.81 -7.85 2.77
N TRP A 23 11.11 -6.73 2.66
CA TRP A 23 10.22 -6.28 3.73
C TRP A 23 9.04 -7.22 3.90
N ALA A 24 8.39 -7.65 2.81
CA ALA A 24 7.25 -8.54 2.88
C ALA A 24 7.64 -9.89 3.51
N ALA A 25 8.83 -10.40 3.19
CA ALA A 25 9.36 -11.62 3.79
C ALA A 25 9.51 -11.53 5.32
N ARG A 26 10.03 -10.41 5.84
CA ARG A 26 10.17 -10.17 7.30
C ARG A 26 8.83 -10.13 8.03
N GLU A 27 7.78 -9.70 7.35
CA GLU A 27 6.42 -9.57 7.89
C GLU A 27 5.55 -10.80 7.59
N PHE A 28 6.10 -11.85 6.95
CA PHE A 28 5.38 -13.03 6.49
C PHE A 28 4.17 -12.69 5.57
N LEU A 29 4.35 -11.71 4.68
CA LEU A 29 3.36 -11.24 3.71
C LEU A 29 3.87 -11.44 2.27
N SER A 30 2.97 -11.39 1.30
CA SER A 30 3.33 -11.17 -0.11
C SER A 30 3.46 -9.67 -0.41
N VAL A 31 4.25 -9.32 -1.44
CA VAL A 31 4.41 -7.92 -1.88
C VAL A 31 3.07 -7.19 -2.09
N PRO A 32 2.05 -7.78 -2.77
CA PRO A 32 0.73 -7.15 -2.87
C PRO A 32 0.01 -6.94 -1.53
N GLN A 33 0.18 -7.85 -0.57
CA GLN A 33 -0.41 -7.73 0.77
C GLN A 33 0.26 -6.59 1.55
N LEU A 34 1.59 -6.52 1.53
CA LEU A 34 2.36 -5.43 2.13
C LEU A 34 1.98 -4.08 1.51
N ALA A 35 1.98 -3.98 0.18
CA ALA A 35 1.60 -2.76 -0.54
C ALA A 35 0.20 -2.27 -0.13
N LYS A 36 -0.76 -3.19 0.02
CA LYS A 36 -2.10 -2.86 0.51
C LYS A 36 -2.10 -2.32 1.94
N VAL A 37 -1.25 -2.83 2.83
CA VAL A 37 -1.11 -2.31 4.20
C VAL A 37 -0.54 -0.90 4.19
N ILE A 38 0.54 -0.67 3.43
CA ILE A 38 1.19 0.64 3.28
C ILE A 38 0.20 1.67 2.74
N VAL A 39 -0.49 1.36 1.63
CA VAL A 39 -1.48 2.26 1.02
C VAL A 39 -2.60 2.59 2.00
N LYS A 40 -3.10 1.61 2.77
CA LYS A 40 -4.13 1.87 3.80
C LYS A 40 -3.65 2.82 4.90
N ARG A 41 -2.39 2.67 5.36
CA ARG A 41 -1.79 3.55 6.36
C ARG A 41 -1.65 4.97 5.82
N ALA A 42 -1.08 5.12 4.63
CA ALA A 42 -0.92 6.42 3.95
C ALA A 42 -2.27 7.13 3.73
N ILE A 43 -3.32 6.39 3.32
CA ILE A 43 -4.68 6.96 3.18
C ILE A 43 -5.21 7.44 4.53
N ALA A 44 -5.02 6.66 5.61
CA ALA A 44 -5.50 7.03 6.94
C ALA A 44 -4.77 8.28 7.48
N GLU A 45 -3.47 8.37 7.28
CA GLU A 45 -2.65 9.53 7.64
C GLU A 45 -3.06 10.77 6.85
N ASN A 46 -3.23 10.64 5.53
CA ASN A 46 -3.70 11.73 4.68
C ASN A 46 -5.09 12.22 5.15
N LYS A 47 -6.04 11.32 5.41
CA LYS A 47 -7.36 11.69 5.94
C LYS A 47 -7.28 12.45 7.26
N LYS A 48 -6.44 12.03 8.20
CA LYS A 48 -6.22 12.74 9.46
C LYS A 48 -5.64 14.14 9.22
N SER A 49 -4.65 14.27 8.33
CA SER A 49 -4.05 15.57 8.01
C SER A 49 -5.03 16.57 7.37
N GLN A 50 -5.98 16.08 6.57
CA GLN A 50 -7.02 16.91 5.96
C GLN A 50 -8.08 17.34 6.99
N GLN A 51 -8.46 16.46 7.93
CA GLN A 51 -9.38 16.82 9.02
C GLN A 51 -8.81 17.90 9.95
N VAL A 52 -7.49 17.92 10.17
CA VAL A 52 -6.83 18.95 10.99
C VAL A 52 -6.72 20.30 10.27
N LYS A 53 -6.83 20.33 8.93
CA LYS A 53 -6.71 21.54 8.11
C LYS A 53 -8.06 22.18 7.73
N SER A 54 -9.18 21.55 8.06
CA SER A 54 -10.50 22.16 7.91
C SER A 54 -10.89 22.89 9.20
N PRO A 55 -11.01 24.24 9.18
CA PRO A 55 -11.55 25.01 10.31
C PRO A 55 -13.05 24.78 10.52
#